data_AF-A0A7Y3P826-F1
#
_entry.id   AF-A0A7Y3P826-F1
#
_cell.length_a   1.000
_cell.length_b   1.000
_cell.length_c   1.000
_cell.angle_alpha   90.00
_cell.angle_beta   90.00
_cell.angle_gamma   90.00
#
_symmetry.space_group_name_H-M   'P 1'
#
loop_
_entity.id
_entity.type
_entity.pdbx_description
1 polymer ?
#
loop_
_entity_poly.entity_id
_entity_poly.type
_entity_poly.pdbx_seq_one_letter_code
_entity_poly.pdbx_strand_id
1 'polypeptide(L)'
;MGPLGLGAMRIRRTLERMNCPNCEKPLADGAAECLNCGVIPAKWEAVKSRPPRIEAKDVRLSTKGSLVIALTLTLAGAVAAAAWHYRNALPFGSPVHISANEVTASTFHDFFHFRFVKTESFSDSFFIFGATPAEGAAPYETQIDVLPSALARDIYHRYPDFYECASPGSKEALGNLIGFRIFAANGKTSAVLKDVGERLHVMQGTDRIAVRLTGRKLKLTSVMVALPPGNTGSMRYPDGTTVMLHDGDNAAAFIQSTQWHQEYKAEYVLVESAEIIPGKEMLEAP
;
A
#
# COMPACT_ATOMS: atom_id res chain seq x y z
N MET A 1 -33.94 -58.96 -58.54
CA MET A 1 -33.75 -58.32 -57.21
C MET A 1 -32.31 -57.85 -57.15
N GLY A 2 -32.06 -56.55 -57.36
CA GLY A 2 -30.72 -55.95 -57.30
C GLY A 2 -30.67 -54.94 -56.15
N PRO A 3 -29.59 -54.88 -55.34
CA PRO A 3 -29.48 -53.93 -54.26
C PRO A 3 -28.97 -52.57 -54.77
N LEU A 4 -29.58 -51.53 -54.20
CA LEU A 4 -29.35 -50.11 -54.42
C LEU A 4 -27.96 -49.68 -53.91
N GLY A 5 -27.24 -48.93 -54.74
CA GLY A 5 -26.01 -48.23 -54.35
C GLY A 5 -26.32 -46.89 -53.71
N LEU A 6 -25.79 -46.67 -52.50
CA LEU A 6 -25.76 -45.36 -51.83
C LEU A 6 -24.37 -44.74 -52.01
N GLY A 7 -24.27 -43.74 -52.87
CA GLY A 7 -23.08 -42.93 -53.07
C GLY A 7 -22.88 -41.94 -51.92
N ALA A 8 -21.84 -42.16 -51.10
CA ALA A 8 -21.41 -41.20 -50.09
C ALA A 8 -20.61 -40.07 -50.75
N MET A 9 -21.25 -38.90 -50.90
CA MET A 9 -20.60 -37.67 -51.37
C MET A 9 -19.69 -37.14 -50.25
N ARG A 10 -18.39 -37.42 -50.30
CA ARG A 10 -17.39 -36.82 -49.39
C ARG A 10 -17.17 -35.36 -49.77
N ILE A 11 -17.76 -34.45 -49.01
CA ILE A 11 -17.42 -33.02 -49.03
C ILE A 11 -16.01 -32.88 -48.46
N ARG A 12 -14.99 -32.76 -49.31
CA ARG A 12 -13.65 -32.30 -48.91
C ARG A 12 -13.75 -30.80 -48.62
N ARG A 13 -13.94 -30.41 -47.36
CA ARG A 13 -13.59 -29.05 -46.92
C ARG A 13 -12.06 -28.96 -46.98
N THR A 14 -11.53 -28.19 -47.93
CA THR A 14 -10.17 -27.65 -47.86
C THR A 14 -10.12 -26.76 -46.62
N LEU A 15 -9.61 -27.27 -45.51
CA LEU A 15 -9.25 -26.47 -44.34
C LEU A 15 -8.07 -25.59 -44.77
N GLU A 16 -8.29 -24.28 -44.83
CA GLU A 16 -7.22 -23.31 -45.03
C GLU A 16 -6.21 -23.49 -43.88
N ARG A 17 -4.95 -23.73 -44.25
CA ARG A 17 -3.86 -23.93 -43.27
C ARG A 17 -3.74 -22.67 -42.41
N MET A 18 -3.95 -22.81 -41.11
CA MET A 18 -3.76 -21.71 -40.16
C MET A 18 -2.27 -21.58 -39.81
N ASN A 19 -1.74 -20.35 -39.81
CA ASN A 19 -0.39 -20.05 -39.34
C ASN A 19 -0.43 -19.57 -37.88
N CYS A 20 0.62 -19.87 -37.11
CA CYS A 20 0.76 -19.39 -35.74
C CYS A 20 0.90 -17.87 -35.73
N PRO A 21 0.09 -17.10 -34.98
CA PRO A 21 0.15 -15.64 -35.01
C PRO A 21 1.42 -15.06 -34.35
N ASN A 22 2.13 -15.83 -33.52
CA ASN A 22 3.33 -15.36 -32.84
C ASN A 22 4.60 -15.58 -33.67
N CYS A 23 4.69 -16.68 -34.42
CA CYS A 23 5.90 -17.03 -35.17
C CYS A 23 5.67 -17.31 -36.66
N GLU A 24 4.44 -17.12 -37.14
CA GLU A 24 3.97 -17.25 -38.53
C GLU A 24 4.16 -18.62 -39.19
N LYS A 25 4.67 -19.62 -38.46
CA LYS A 25 4.81 -20.98 -38.97
C LYS A 25 3.46 -21.69 -39.10
N PRO A 26 3.27 -22.56 -40.11
CA PRO A 26 2.04 -23.32 -40.28
C PRO A 26 1.78 -24.23 -39.08
N LEU A 27 0.55 -24.20 -38.56
CA LEU A 27 0.06 -25.10 -37.54
C LEU A 27 -0.44 -26.40 -38.19
N ALA A 28 -0.20 -27.52 -37.52
CA ALA A 28 -0.85 -28.77 -37.90
C ALA A 28 -2.35 -28.67 -37.59
N ASP A 29 -3.19 -29.26 -38.45
CA ASP A 29 -4.64 -29.26 -38.28
C ASP A 29 -5.02 -29.86 -36.92
N GLY A 30 -5.71 -29.07 -36.09
CA GLY A 30 -6.14 -29.49 -34.75
C GLY A 30 -5.07 -29.47 -33.66
N ALA A 31 -3.90 -28.86 -33.89
CA ALA A 31 -2.85 -28.76 -32.87
C ALA A 31 -3.32 -27.93 -31.66
N ALA A 32 -3.18 -28.52 -30.46
CA ALA A 32 -3.49 -27.86 -29.19
C ALA A 32 -2.47 -26.77 -28.82
N GLU A 33 -1.26 -26.81 -29.38
CA GLU A 33 -0.18 -25.85 -29.17
C GLU A 33 0.74 -25.71 -30.39
N CYS A 34 1.36 -24.54 -30.54
CA CYS A 34 2.38 -24.32 -31.56
C CYS A 34 3.70 -24.98 -31.15
N LEU A 35 4.15 -25.99 -31.90
CA LEU A 35 5.39 -26.71 -31.64
C LEU A 35 6.66 -25.84 -31.69
N ASN A 36 6.59 -24.64 -32.28
CA ASN A 36 7.74 -23.76 -32.42
C ASN A 36 7.88 -22.75 -31.27
N CYS A 37 6.77 -22.34 -30.63
CA CYS A 37 6.80 -21.29 -29.62
C CYS A 37 5.93 -21.56 -28.37
N GLY A 38 5.29 -22.73 -28.28
CA GLY A 38 4.51 -23.16 -27.11
C GLY A 38 3.17 -22.43 -26.90
N VAL A 39 2.72 -21.63 -27.86
CA VAL A 39 1.46 -20.88 -27.73
C VAL A 39 0.26 -21.80 -28.01
N ILE A 40 -0.72 -21.83 -27.09
CA ILE A 40 -1.93 -22.66 -27.14
C ILE A 40 -3.06 -21.94 -27.92
N PRO A 41 -3.50 -22.44 -29.11
CA PRO A 41 -4.55 -21.82 -29.94
C PRO A 41 -5.99 -22.06 -29.43
N ALA A 42 -6.19 -22.89 -28.40
CA ALA A 42 -7.52 -23.32 -27.96
C ALA A 42 -8.44 -22.20 -27.42
N LYS A 43 -7.92 -20.98 -27.19
CA LYS A 43 -8.71 -19.80 -26.75
C LYS A 43 -9.02 -18.78 -27.85
N TRP A 44 -8.70 -19.10 -29.11
CA TRP A 44 -8.80 -18.12 -30.19
C TRP A 44 -10.11 -18.33 -30.93
N GLU A 45 -11.13 -17.54 -30.56
CA GLU A 45 -12.32 -17.40 -31.38
C GLU A 45 -11.93 -16.74 -32.70
N ALA A 46 -12.45 -17.25 -33.82
CA ALA A 46 -12.32 -16.56 -35.10
C ALA A 46 -12.78 -15.12 -34.91
N VAL A 47 -11.86 -14.17 -35.14
CA VAL A 47 -12.17 -12.74 -35.06
C VAL A 47 -13.36 -12.51 -35.99
N LYS A 48 -14.55 -12.29 -35.40
CA LYS A 48 -15.75 -11.97 -36.17
C LYS A 48 -15.35 -10.89 -37.15
N SER A 49 -15.50 -11.19 -38.45
CA SER A 49 -15.11 -10.32 -39.55
C SER A 49 -15.42 -8.89 -39.17
N ARG A 50 -14.38 -8.06 -39.10
CA ARG A 50 -14.47 -6.67 -38.68
C ARG A 50 -15.66 -6.06 -39.42
N PRO A 51 -16.68 -5.50 -38.73
CA PRO A 51 -17.82 -4.92 -39.42
C PRO A 51 -17.29 -3.94 -40.47
N PRO A 52 -17.94 -3.86 -41.65
CA PRO A 52 -17.47 -3.03 -42.74
C PRO A 52 -17.15 -1.65 -42.18
N ARG A 53 -15.93 -1.18 -42.48
CA ARG A 53 -15.44 0.11 -41.99
C ARG A 53 -16.42 1.15 -42.50
N ILE A 54 -17.31 1.60 -41.62
CA ILE A 54 -18.20 2.72 -41.93
C ILE A 54 -17.23 3.85 -42.23
N GLU A 55 -17.15 4.26 -43.50
CA GLU A 55 -16.41 5.44 -43.88
C GLU A 55 -16.93 6.56 -42.99
N ALA A 56 -16.06 7.04 -42.10
CA ALA A 56 -16.39 8.15 -41.23
C ALA A 56 -16.68 9.32 -42.17
N LYS A 57 -17.97 9.58 -42.43
CA LYS A 57 -18.40 10.83 -43.05
C LYS A 57 -17.72 11.93 -42.25
N ASP A 58 -16.98 12.80 -42.93
CA ASP A 58 -16.32 13.94 -42.32
C ASP A 58 -17.35 14.78 -41.57
N VAL A 59 -17.53 14.48 -40.28
CA VAL A 59 -18.32 15.29 -39.38
C VAL A 59 -17.46 16.51 -39.10
N ARG A 60 -17.55 17.51 -39.97
CA ARG A 60 -17.02 18.85 -39.69
C ARG A 60 -17.81 19.42 -38.53
N LEU A 61 -17.30 19.20 -37.32
CA LEU A 61 -17.75 19.90 -36.12
C LEU A 61 -17.65 21.40 -36.41
N SER A 62 -18.78 22.10 -36.31
CA SER A 62 -18.78 23.56 -36.40
C SER A 62 -17.82 24.13 -35.36
N THR A 63 -17.25 25.31 -35.62
CA THR A 63 -16.34 25.98 -34.69
C THR A 63 -16.95 26.12 -33.29
N LYS A 64 -18.28 26.33 -33.22
CA LYS A 64 -19.04 26.35 -31.97
C LYS A 64 -19.10 24.98 -31.28
N GLY A 65 -19.30 23.89 -32.04
CA GLY A 65 -19.30 22.52 -31.52
C GLY A 65 -17.94 22.11 -30.94
N SER A 66 -16.85 22.49 -31.62
CA SER A 66 -15.49 22.20 -31.13
C SER A 66 -15.18 22.93 -29.82
N LEU A 67 -15.62 24.19 -29.68
CA LEU A 67 -15.43 24.97 -28.46
C LEU A 67 -16.19 24.36 -27.27
N VAL A 68 -17.44 23.91 -27.47
CA VAL A 68 -18.22 23.26 -26.42
C VAL A 68 -17.56 21.97 -25.93
N ILE A 69 -17.04 21.15 -26.85
CA ILE A 69 -16.33 19.91 -26.50
C ILE A 69 -15.07 20.21 -25.68
N ALA A 70 -14.25 21.17 -26.12
CA ALA A 70 -13.04 21.56 -25.42
C ALA A 70 -13.32 22.08 -24.00
N LEU A 71 -14.38 22.88 -23.84
CA LEU A 71 -14.78 23.41 -22.54
C LEU A 71 -15.30 22.30 -21.61
N THR A 72 -16.05 21.35 -22.17
CA THR A 72 -16.57 20.18 -21.43
C THR A 72 -15.44 19.27 -20.96
N LEU A 73 -14.46 18.99 -21.82
CA LEU A 73 -13.28 18.17 -21.47
C LEU A 73 -12.40 18.87 -20.43
N THR A 74 -12.20 20.18 -20.55
CA THR A 74 -11.45 20.96 -19.55
C THR A 74 -12.14 20.93 -18.20
N LEU A 75 -13.47 21.14 -18.17
CA LEU A 75 -14.24 21.09 -16.94
C LEU A 75 -14.25 19.68 -16.34
N ALA A 76 -14.44 18.63 -17.15
CA ALA A 76 -14.37 17.25 -16.69
C ALA A 76 -12.98 16.90 -16.14
N GLY A 77 -11.91 17.37 -16.78
CA GLY A 77 -10.54 17.24 -16.29
C GLY A 77 -10.32 17.96 -14.96
N ALA A 78 -10.80 19.20 -14.84
CA ALA A 78 -10.74 19.96 -13.59
C ALA A 78 -11.53 19.31 -12.46
N VAL A 79 -12.74 18.79 -12.75
CA VAL A 79 -13.57 18.07 -11.78
C VAL A 79 -12.91 16.74 -11.39
N ALA A 80 -12.34 15.99 -12.34
CA ALA A 80 -11.64 14.75 -12.04
C ALA A 80 -10.37 15.01 -11.21
N ALA A 81 -9.60 16.05 -11.53
CA ALA A 81 -8.43 16.46 -10.76
C ALA A 81 -8.84 16.96 -9.36
N ALA A 82 -9.90 17.75 -9.25
CA ALA A 82 -10.43 18.20 -7.97
C ALA A 82 -11.02 17.04 -7.16
N ALA A 83 -11.69 16.06 -7.78
CA ALA A 83 -12.19 14.87 -7.11
C ALA A 83 -11.06 13.92 -6.71
N TRP A 84 -10.00 13.80 -7.52
CA TRP A 84 -8.80 13.05 -7.17
C TRP A 84 -8.06 13.71 -6.01
N HIS A 85 -7.84 15.03 -6.09
CA HIS A 85 -7.31 15.81 -4.97
C HIS A 85 -8.22 15.71 -3.76
N TYR A 86 -9.53 15.87 -3.89
CA TYR A 86 -10.48 15.76 -2.77
C TYR A 86 -10.54 14.33 -2.21
N ARG A 87 -10.35 13.28 -3.01
CA ARG A 87 -10.28 11.90 -2.51
C ARG A 87 -8.95 11.59 -1.82
N ASN A 88 -7.88 12.27 -2.20
CA ASN A 88 -6.56 12.16 -1.60
C ASN A 88 -6.29 13.20 -0.50
N ALA A 89 -7.09 14.27 -0.43
CA ALA A 89 -6.95 15.42 0.46
C ALA A 89 -8.13 15.56 1.43
N LEU A 90 -9.30 14.99 1.12
CA LEU A 90 -10.10 14.46 2.21
C LEU A 90 -9.21 13.41 2.85
N PRO A 91 -8.89 13.53 4.15
CA PRO A 91 -8.45 12.35 4.86
C PRO A 91 -9.53 11.32 4.54
N PHE A 92 -9.17 10.16 3.96
CA PHE A 92 -9.95 8.96 4.20
C PHE A 92 -10.20 8.98 5.69
N GLY A 93 -11.42 9.37 6.10
CA GLY A 93 -11.65 10.10 7.35
C GLY A 93 -10.85 9.41 8.42
N SER A 94 -9.80 10.10 8.93
CA SER A 94 -8.69 9.40 9.59
C SER A 94 -9.35 8.44 10.56
N PRO A 95 -9.21 7.11 10.38
CA PRO A 95 -10.04 6.15 11.12
C PRO A 95 -9.73 6.20 12.63
N VAL A 96 -8.79 7.09 12.98
CA VAL A 96 -8.36 7.60 14.27
C VAL A 96 -9.31 8.67 14.81
N HIS A 97 -10.09 8.32 15.83
CA HIS A 97 -10.81 9.26 16.68
C HIS A 97 -10.06 9.42 18.01
N ILE A 98 -9.76 10.66 18.38
CA ILE A 98 -8.98 11.00 19.57
C ILE A 98 -9.91 11.67 20.57
N SER A 99 -10.11 11.04 21.71
CA SER A 99 -10.84 11.61 22.86
C SER A 99 -9.85 12.10 23.92
N ALA A 100 -10.33 12.53 25.09
CA ALA A 100 -9.45 12.97 26.18
C ALA A 100 -8.46 11.87 26.60
N ASN A 101 -8.96 10.65 26.85
CA ASN A 101 -8.20 9.55 27.44
C ASN A 101 -7.95 8.38 26.49
N GLU A 102 -8.63 8.35 25.35
CA GLU A 102 -8.59 7.22 24.42
C GLU A 102 -8.25 7.67 23.00
N VAL A 103 -7.71 6.72 22.24
CA VAL A 103 -7.58 6.80 20.79
C VAL A 103 -8.27 5.57 20.24
N THR A 104 -9.24 5.72 19.35
CA THR A 104 -9.81 4.61 18.59
C THR A 104 -9.35 4.70 17.16
N ALA A 105 -8.94 3.60 16.56
CA ALA A 105 -8.48 3.55 15.18
C ALA A 105 -9.15 2.41 14.44
N SER A 106 -9.46 2.57 13.16
CA SER A 106 -10.03 1.52 12.32
C SER A 106 -9.11 1.23 11.13
N THR A 107 -9.19 0.03 10.58
CA THR A 107 -8.36 -0.37 9.43
C THR A 107 -9.09 -0.24 8.12
N PHE A 108 -8.36 -0.37 7.02
CA PHE A 108 -8.94 -0.39 5.69
C PHE A 108 -10.01 -1.51 5.59
N HIS A 109 -11.24 -1.12 5.22
CA HIS A 109 -12.48 -1.91 5.24
C HIS A 109 -13.26 -2.00 6.57
N ASP A 110 -12.88 -1.24 7.59
CA ASP A 110 -13.59 -1.15 8.89
C ASP A 110 -13.76 -2.50 9.62
N PHE A 111 -13.01 -3.54 9.22
CA PHE A 111 -13.14 -4.87 9.84
C PHE A 111 -12.52 -4.93 11.23
N PHE A 112 -11.57 -4.05 11.54
CA PHE A 112 -10.94 -4.00 12.86
C PHE A 112 -11.03 -2.60 13.43
N HIS A 113 -11.53 -2.52 14.66
CA HIS A 113 -11.57 -1.32 15.48
C HIS A 113 -10.67 -1.49 16.70
N PHE A 114 -9.59 -0.75 16.73
CA PHE A 114 -8.63 -0.72 17.81
C PHE A 114 -9.03 0.37 18.80
N ARG A 115 -8.88 0.08 20.09
CA ARG A 115 -9.00 1.07 21.16
C ARG A 115 -7.72 1.07 21.96
N PHE A 116 -7.21 2.27 22.18
CA PHE A 116 -6.01 2.53 22.95
C PHE A 116 -6.36 3.47 24.09
N VAL A 117 -5.71 3.26 25.25
CA VAL A 117 -5.69 4.26 26.32
C VAL A 117 -4.38 5.04 26.24
N LYS A 118 -4.47 6.34 26.45
CA LYS A 118 -3.30 7.21 26.58
C LYS A 118 -2.65 6.95 27.93
N THR A 119 -1.34 6.79 27.93
CA THR A 119 -0.56 6.49 29.13
C THR A 119 0.41 7.63 29.42
N GLU A 120 1.69 7.40 29.23
CA GLU A 120 2.79 8.30 29.55
C GLU A 120 2.88 9.43 28.52
N SER A 121 3.01 10.69 28.94
CA SER A 121 3.51 11.73 28.03
C SER A 121 4.99 11.56 27.78
N PHE A 122 5.40 11.84 26.56
CA PHE A 122 6.80 12.00 26.21
C PHE A 122 7.01 13.30 25.44
N SER A 123 8.22 13.85 25.57
CA SER A 123 8.72 14.94 24.75
C SER A 123 10.22 14.74 24.63
N ASP A 124 10.65 14.21 23.50
CA ASP A 124 12.06 13.84 23.28
C ASP A 124 12.44 14.07 21.82
N SER A 125 13.75 14.09 21.58
CA SER A 125 14.33 14.19 20.25
C SER A 125 14.92 12.85 19.83
N PHE A 126 14.78 12.52 18.55
CA PHE A 126 15.07 11.21 18.00
C PHE A 126 15.81 11.34 16.67
N PHE A 127 16.79 10.48 16.45
CA PHE A 127 17.32 10.20 15.11
C PHE A 127 16.45 9.17 14.42
N ILE A 128 16.07 9.41 13.17
CA ILE A 128 15.27 8.48 12.39
C ILE A 128 16.15 7.63 11.48
N PHE A 129 16.02 6.31 11.62
CA PHE A 129 16.76 5.32 10.84
C PHE A 129 15.94 4.73 9.69
N GLY A 130 14.62 4.67 9.86
CA GLY A 130 13.69 4.16 8.87
C GLY A 130 12.31 4.75 9.07
N ALA A 131 11.56 4.90 7.97
CA ALA A 131 10.16 5.27 8.00
C ALA A 131 9.43 4.49 6.91
N THR A 132 8.36 3.82 7.27
CA THR A 132 7.51 3.06 6.35
C THR A 132 6.08 3.57 6.52
N PRO A 133 5.42 4.07 5.45
CA PRO A 133 4.00 4.38 5.52
C PRO A 133 3.24 3.12 5.89
N ALA A 134 2.15 3.26 6.64
CA ALA A 134 1.32 2.12 6.98
C ALA A 134 0.68 1.52 5.72
N GLU A 135 0.88 0.22 5.50
CA GLU A 135 0.29 -0.51 4.37
C GLU A 135 -0.94 -1.32 4.80
N GLY A 136 -1.97 -1.35 3.94
CA GLY A 136 -3.11 -2.25 4.04
C GLY A 136 -3.91 -2.15 5.35
N ALA A 137 -3.82 -3.20 6.18
CA ALA A 137 -4.62 -3.40 7.39
C ALA A 137 -4.00 -2.82 8.67
N ALA A 138 -3.02 -1.91 8.56
CA ALA A 138 -2.43 -1.26 9.73
C ALA A 138 -3.35 -0.14 10.28
N PRO A 139 -3.53 -0.03 11.61
CA PRO A 139 -4.39 1.02 12.19
C PRO A 139 -3.70 2.38 12.32
N TYR A 140 -2.37 2.43 12.21
CA TYR A 140 -1.55 3.63 12.37
C TYR A 140 -1.25 4.29 11.02
N GLU A 141 -0.73 5.52 11.01
CA GLU A 141 -0.43 6.26 9.77
C GLU A 141 0.96 5.92 9.21
N THR A 142 1.94 5.76 10.10
CA THR A 142 3.34 5.55 9.72
C THR A 142 4.06 4.77 10.82
N GLN A 143 4.97 3.88 10.42
CA GLN A 143 5.94 3.29 11.31
C GLN A 143 7.29 4.00 11.11
N ILE A 144 7.94 4.41 12.19
CA ILE A 144 9.31 4.94 12.14
C ILE A 144 10.20 4.16 13.11
N ASP A 145 11.46 3.97 12.75
CA ASP A 145 12.47 3.39 13.63
C ASP A 145 13.36 4.51 14.14
N VAL A 146 13.38 4.68 15.46
CA VAL A 146 13.97 5.84 16.13
C VAL A 146 15.10 5.44 17.07
N LEU A 147 16.09 6.32 17.19
CA LEU A 147 17.14 6.26 18.20
C LEU A 147 17.02 7.48 19.12
N PRO A 148 16.80 7.31 20.44
CA PRO A 148 16.72 8.42 21.38
C PRO A 148 17.98 9.30 21.35
N SER A 149 17.80 10.62 21.45
CA SER A 149 18.89 11.61 21.34
C SER A 149 20.05 11.36 22.29
N ALA A 150 19.79 10.96 23.55
CA ALA A 150 20.83 10.65 24.53
C ALA A 150 21.74 9.52 24.07
N LEU A 151 21.16 8.46 23.51
CA LEU A 151 21.92 7.32 23.00
C LEU A 151 22.61 7.64 21.67
N ALA A 152 21.94 8.41 20.79
CA ALA A 152 22.55 8.89 19.56
C ALA A 152 23.80 9.75 19.83
N ARG A 153 23.77 10.62 20.85
CA ARG A 153 24.92 11.41 21.30
C ARG A 153 26.05 10.54 21.82
N ASP A 154 25.73 9.57 22.66
CA ASP A 154 26.71 8.63 23.20
C ASP A 154 27.43 7.82 22.10
N ILE A 155 26.67 7.33 21.11
CA ILE A 155 27.23 6.66 19.93
C ILE A 155 28.05 7.64 19.08
N TYR A 156 27.56 8.86 18.84
CA TYR A 156 28.27 9.88 18.07
C TYR A 156 29.62 10.27 18.69
N HIS A 157 29.71 10.37 20.01
CA HIS A 157 30.98 10.66 20.68
C HIS A 157 32.04 9.57 20.46
N ARG A 158 31.61 8.30 20.32
CA ARG A 158 32.51 7.19 19.97
C ARG A 158 32.78 7.09 18.47
N TYR A 159 31.75 7.39 17.65
CA TYR A 159 31.76 7.26 16.20
C TYR A 159 31.15 8.51 15.56
N PRO A 160 31.95 9.57 15.34
CA PRO A 160 31.45 10.81 14.74
C PRO A 160 30.87 10.66 13.34
N ASP A 161 31.06 9.50 12.70
CA ASP A 161 30.55 9.11 11.39
C ASP A 161 29.32 8.19 11.46
N PHE A 162 28.71 7.95 12.64
CA PHE A 162 27.64 6.93 12.77
C PHE A 162 26.41 7.16 11.89
N TYR A 163 26.23 8.39 11.39
CA TYR A 163 25.21 8.74 10.41
C TYR A 163 25.44 8.07 9.04
N GLU A 164 26.67 7.65 8.74
CA GLU A 164 27.03 6.86 7.55
C GLU A 164 26.66 5.39 7.75
N CYS A 165 25.97 4.79 6.77
CA CYS A 165 25.52 3.39 6.84
C CYS A 165 26.64 2.37 7.07
N ALA A 166 27.88 2.68 6.64
CA ALA A 166 29.03 1.78 6.79
C ALA A 166 29.74 1.93 8.15
N SER A 167 29.43 2.97 8.93
CA SER A 167 30.09 3.22 10.22
C SER A 167 29.81 2.10 11.23
N PRO A 168 30.79 1.71 12.05
CA PRO A 168 30.56 0.84 13.21
C PRO A 168 29.46 1.37 14.13
N GLY A 169 29.35 2.70 14.30
CA GLY A 169 28.31 3.32 15.12
C GLY A 169 26.91 3.10 14.55
N SER A 170 26.76 2.99 13.22
CA SER A 170 25.47 2.64 12.59
C SER A 170 25.02 1.23 12.99
N LYS A 171 25.94 0.26 13.07
CA LYS A 171 25.60 -1.11 13.53
C LYS A 171 25.20 -1.12 15.01
N GLU A 172 25.88 -0.34 15.84
CA GLU A 172 25.54 -0.18 17.25
C GLU A 172 24.15 0.46 17.42
N ALA A 173 23.85 1.50 16.63
CA ALA A 173 22.55 2.16 16.62
C ALA A 173 21.41 1.20 16.25
N LEU A 174 21.59 0.36 15.22
CA LEU A 174 20.59 -0.64 14.78
C LEU A 174 20.13 -1.57 15.90
N GLY A 175 21.05 -1.98 16.79
CA GLY A 175 20.73 -2.85 17.93
C GLY A 175 19.89 -2.16 19.03
N ASN A 176 19.74 -0.84 18.95
CA ASN A 176 19.09 -0.01 19.96
C ASN A 176 17.90 0.80 19.41
N LEU A 177 17.46 0.51 18.18
CA LEU A 177 16.30 1.20 17.61
C LEU A 177 15.01 0.82 18.34
N ILE A 178 14.15 1.81 18.46
CA ILE A 178 12.78 1.67 18.96
C ILE A 178 11.85 1.87 17.78
N GLY A 179 10.96 0.92 17.51
CA GLY A 179 9.91 1.13 16.52
C GLY A 179 8.80 1.99 17.11
N PHE A 180 8.32 2.99 16.40
CA PHE A 180 7.10 3.73 16.74
C PHE A 180 6.05 3.51 15.67
N ARG A 181 4.87 3.04 16.07
CA ARG A 181 3.64 2.99 15.25
C ARG A 181 2.82 4.23 15.58
N ILE A 182 2.86 5.21 14.68
CA ILE A 182 2.43 6.58 14.96
C ILE A 182 0.99 6.83 14.51
N PHE A 183 0.23 7.45 15.42
CA PHE A 183 -0.99 8.19 15.13
C PHE A 183 -0.68 9.69 15.19
N ALA A 184 -0.95 10.44 14.12
CA ALA A 184 -0.80 11.89 14.17
C ALA A 184 -2.04 12.51 14.80
N ALA A 185 -1.86 13.40 15.77
CA ALA A 185 -3.01 14.02 16.45
C ALA A 185 -3.76 15.03 15.58
N ASN A 186 -3.12 15.55 14.53
CA ASN A 186 -3.67 16.57 13.65
C ASN A 186 -2.92 16.59 12.30
N GLY A 187 -3.51 17.30 11.33
CA GLY A 187 -2.96 17.38 9.97
C GLY A 187 -1.58 18.05 9.88
N LYS A 188 -1.24 18.97 10.79
CA LYS A 188 0.11 19.59 10.83
C LYS A 188 1.16 18.55 11.20
N THR A 189 0.91 17.77 12.25
CA THR A 189 1.82 16.70 12.68
C THR A 189 1.93 15.61 11.61
N SER A 190 0.81 15.22 10.99
CA SER A 190 0.80 14.23 9.90
C SER A 190 1.65 14.71 8.71
N ALA A 191 1.52 15.99 8.33
CA ALA A 191 2.34 16.57 7.25
C ALA A 191 3.84 16.55 7.54
N VAL A 192 4.26 16.84 8.79
CA VAL A 192 5.68 16.77 9.19
C VAL A 192 6.19 15.33 9.13
N LEU A 193 5.43 14.36 9.67
CA LEU A 193 5.82 12.96 9.65
C LEU A 193 5.90 12.39 8.22
N LYS A 194 5.00 12.84 7.34
CA LYS A 194 5.05 12.52 5.91
C LYS A 194 6.31 13.10 5.24
N ASP A 195 6.65 14.36 5.52
CA ASP A 195 7.89 14.97 5.00
C ASP A 195 9.13 14.20 5.50
N VAL A 196 9.16 13.78 6.76
CA VAL A 196 10.22 12.89 7.29
C VAL A 196 10.30 11.59 6.49
N GLY A 197 9.17 10.92 6.24
CA GLY A 197 9.13 9.68 5.46
C GLY A 197 9.61 9.85 4.02
N GLU A 198 9.15 10.91 3.33
CA GLU A 198 9.54 11.21 1.95
C GLU A 198 11.04 11.52 1.84
N ARG A 199 11.59 12.30 2.76
CA ARG A 199 13.03 12.60 2.79
C ARG A 199 13.87 11.34 3.00
N LEU A 200 13.45 10.43 3.87
CA LEU A 200 14.15 9.16 4.09
C LEU A 200 14.16 8.26 2.86
N HIS A 201 13.12 8.31 2.02
CA HIS A 201 13.07 7.53 0.77
C HIS A 201 14.00 8.08 -0.31
N VAL A 202 14.19 9.41 -0.36
CA VAL A 202 15.01 10.08 -1.39
C VAL A 202 16.49 10.12 -1.01
N MET A 203 16.81 10.08 0.29
CA MET A 203 18.19 10.19 0.75
C MET A 203 19.02 8.93 0.44
N GLN A 204 19.78 9.01 -0.65
CA GLN A 204 21.00 8.22 -0.85
C GLN A 204 22.19 8.97 -0.23
N GLY A 205 22.31 9.02 1.10
CA GLY A 205 23.40 9.80 1.72
C GLY A 205 23.28 10.08 3.22
N THR A 206 24.35 10.68 3.74
CA THR A 206 24.80 10.76 5.15
C THR A 206 23.92 11.53 6.14
N ASP A 207 22.98 12.36 5.70
CA ASP A 207 22.30 13.30 6.60
C ASP A 207 21.02 12.72 7.20
N ARG A 208 21.16 11.82 8.18
CA ARG A 208 20.03 11.27 8.93
C ARG A 208 19.16 12.39 9.51
N ILE A 209 17.84 12.19 9.43
CA ILE A 209 16.85 13.17 9.90
C ILE A 209 16.72 13.05 11.41
N ALA A 210 16.80 14.18 12.11
CA ALA A 210 16.43 14.28 13.51
C ALA A 210 15.07 14.96 13.65
N VAL A 211 14.27 14.48 14.60
CA VAL A 211 12.95 15.02 14.89
C VAL A 211 12.77 15.19 16.39
N ARG A 212 12.07 16.25 16.78
CA ARG A 212 11.51 16.38 18.12
C ARG A 212 10.06 15.97 18.09
N LEU A 213 9.68 15.02 18.95
CA LEU A 213 8.33 14.50 19.06
C LEU A 213 7.80 14.77 20.46
N THR A 214 6.60 15.33 20.55
CA THR A 214 5.83 15.42 21.80
C THR A 214 4.53 14.66 21.62
N GLY A 215 4.17 13.85 22.61
CA GLY A 215 2.99 13.00 22.48
C GLY A 215 2.71 12.14 23.71
N ARG A 216 1.97 11.06 23.47
CA ARG A 216 1.56 10.08 24.48
C ARG A 216 1.86 8.67 24.00
N LYS A 217 2.41 7.83 24.88
CA LYS A 217 2.42 6.38 24.66
C LYS A 217 1.00 5.83 24.73
N LEU A 218 0.70 4.88 23.87
CA LEU A 218 -0.60 4.25 23.76
C LEU A 218 -0.51 2.79 24.18
N LYS A 219 -1.41 2.38 25.07
CA LYS A 219 -1.60 0.97 25.41
C LYS A 219 -2.86 0.48 24.71
N LEU A 220 -2.70 -0.51 23.84
CA LEU A 220 -3.84 -1.18 23.22
C LEU A 220 -4.70 -1.84 24.32
N THR A 221 -6.00 -1.57 24.35
CA THR A 221 -6.93 -2.14 25.34
C THR A 221 -7.99 -3.02 24.72
N SER A 222 -8.42 -2.71 23.50
CA SER A 222 -9.41 -3.52 22.78
C SER A 222 -9.09 -3.60 21.29
N VAL A 223 -9.44 -4.72 20.67
CA VAL A 223 -9.59 -4.82 19.22
C VAL A 223 -10.88 -5.55 18.95
N MET A 224 -11.82 -4.86 18.31
CA MET A 224 -13.09 -5.44 17.89
C MET A 224 -13.03 -5.79 16.42
N VAL A 225 -13.52 -6.97 16.08
CA VAL A 225 -13.69 -7.38 14.68
C VAL A 225 -15.15 -7.15 14.29
N ALA A 226 -15.38 -6.29 13.30
CA ALA A 226 -16.72 -6.00 12.77
C ALA A 226 -16.85 -6.67 11.39
N LEU A 227 -17.45 -7.86 11.37
CA LEU A 227 -17.69 -8.59 10.12
C LEU A 227 -19.13 -8.34 9.67
N PRO A 228 -19.43 -8.32 8.35
CA PRO A 228 -20.80 -8.27 7.90
C PRO A 228 -21.59 -9.47 8.49
N PRO A 229 -22.86 -9.28 8.91
CA PRO A 229 -23.63 -10.34 9.55
C PRO A 229 -23.64 -11.63 8.73
N GLY A 230 -23.33 -12.76 9.37
CA GLY A 230 -23.27 -14.07 8.73
C GLY A 230 -21.92 -14.43 8.09
N ASN A 231 -20.94 -13.53 8.10
CA ASN A 231 -19.58 -13.84 7.68
C ASN A 231 -18.72 -14.33 8.84
N THR A 232 -17.81 -15.26 8.53
CA THR A 232 -16.69 -15.61 9.40
C THR A 232 -15.40 -15.12 8.75
N GLY A 233 -14.56 -14.48 9.54
CA GLY A 233 -13.21 -14.12 9.15
C GLY A 233 -12.27 -15.26 9.52
N SER A 234 -11.14 -15.36 8.83
CA SER A 234 -10.02 -16.14 9.34
C SER A 234 -8.76 -15.29 9.27
N MET A 235 -7.98 -15.30 10.35
CA MET A 235 -6.68 -14.65 10.41
C MET A 235 -5.62 -15.75 10.47
N ARG A 236 -4.69 -15.72 9.51
CA ARG A 236 -3.55 -16.65 9.46
C ARG A 236 -2.30 -15.93 9.94
N TYR A 237 -1.60 -16.53 10.89
CA TYR A 237 -0.41 -15.98 11.53
C TYR A 237 0.89 -16.43 10.83
N PRO A 238 2.02 -15.73 11.09
CA PRO A 238 3.33 -16.10 10.54
C PRO A 238 3.79 -17.51 10.93
N ASP A 239 3.44 -17.98 12.13
CA ASP A 239 3.67 -19.35 12.60
C ASP A 239 2.76 -20.40 11.91
N GLY A 240 1.85 -19.95 11.04
CA GLY A 240 0.89 -20.78 10.31
C GLY A 240 -0.43 -21.03 11.03
N THR A 241 -0.57 -20.63 12.29
CA THR A 241 -1.82 -20.77 13.07
C THR A 241 -2.94 -19.98 12.40
N THR A 242 -4.15 -20.54 12.36
CA THR A 242 -5.34 -19.84 11.82
C THR A 242 -6.40 -19.73 12.89
N VAL A 243 -6.85 -18.50 13.17
CA VAL A 243 -7.95 -18.24 14.10
C VAL A 243 -9.17 -17.80 13.31
N MET A 244 -10.30 -18.46 13.57
CA MET A 244 -11.60 -18.05 13.06
C MET A 244 -12.10 -16.88 13.91
N LEU A 245 -12.53 -15.81 13.24
CA LEU A 245 -13.08 -14.63 13.86
C LEU A 245 -14.58 -14.57 13.57
N HIS A 246 -15.38 -14.40 14.61
CA HIS A 246 -16.80 -14.14 14.52
C HIS A 246 -17.08 -12.64 14.71
N ASP A 247 -18.21 -12.19 14.17
CA ASP A 247 -18.66 -10.82 14.37
C ASP A 247 -18.85 -10.52 15.87
N GLY A 248 -18.29 -9.39 16.32
CA GLY A 248 -18.35 -8.97 17.73
C GLY A 248 -17.27 -9.57 18.64
N ASP A 249 -16.38 -10.43 18.12
CA ASP A 249 -15.27 -10.97 18.91
C ASP A 249 -14.31 -9.85 19.36
N ASN A 250 -13.97 -9.85 20.65
CA ASN A 250 -12.90 -9.04 21.19
C ASN A 250 -11.57 -9.79 21.05
N ALA A 251 -10.78 -9.43 20.05
CA ALA A 251 -9.50 -10.04 19.72
C ALA A 251 -8.31 -9.35 20.42
N ALA A 252 -8.52 -8.48 21.41
CA ALA A 252 -7.44 -7.69 22.02
C ALA A 252 -6.35 -8.54 22.67
N ALA A 253 -6.74 -9.50 23.50
CA ALA A 253 -5.80 -10.43 24.14
C ALA A 253 -5.07 -11.31 23.11
N PHE A 254 -5.74 -11.61 22.00
CA PHE A 254 -5.18 -12.36 20.88
C PHE A 254 -4.17 -11.53 20.09
N ILE A 255 -4.47 -10.30 19.70
CA ILE A 255 -3.53 -9.45 18.94
C ILE A 255 -2.32 -9.08 19.79
N GLN A 256 -2.49 -8.89 21.10
CA GLN A 256 -1.37 -8.68 22.02
C GLN A 256 -0.46 -9.91 22.17
N SER A 257 -1.02 -11.12 22.08
CA SER A 257 -0.24 -12.37 22.17
C SER A 257 0.39 -12.78 20.83
N THR A 258 -0.03 -12.18 19.72
CA THR A 258 0.51 -12.54 18.41
C THR A 258 1.96 -12.10 18.24
N GLN A 259 2.71 -12.95 17.54
CA GLN A 259 4.09 -12.74 17.13
C GLN A 259 4.29 -11.38 16.42
N TRP A 260 3.24 -10.84 15.80
CA TRP A 260 3.18 -9.50 15.18
C TRP A 260 3.49 -8.33 16.13
N HIS A 261 3.23 -8.50 17.44
CA HIS A 261 3.56 -7.52 18.47
C HIS A 261 4.89 -7.83 19.18
N GLN A 262 5.33 -9.10 19.15
CA GLN A 262 6.57 -9.55 19.83
C GLN A 262 7.82 -9.46 18.94
N GLU A 263 7.72 -9.71 17.63
CA GLU A 263 8.87 -9.63 16.71
C GLU A 263 9.32 -8.20 16.45
N TYR A 264 8.39 -7.25 16.51
CA TYR A 264 8.67 -5.83 16.32
C TYR A 264 8.34 -5.14 17.64
N LYS A 265 9.37 -4.86 18.46
CA LYS A 265 9.31 -4.08 19.72
C LYS A 265 8.89 -2.63 19.46
N ALA A 266 7.74 -2.45 18.81
CA ALA A 266 7.25 -1.18 18.37
C ALA A 266 6.19 -0.68 19.35
N GLU A 267 6.41 0.53 19.87
CA GLU A 267 5.46 1.22 20.72
C GLU A 267 4.40 1.91 19.86
N TYR A 268 3.13 1.84 20.28
CA TYR A 268 2.10 2.70 19.72
C TYR A 268 2.20 4.07 20.37
N VAL A 269 2.21 5.14 19.57
CA VAL A 269 2.32 6.50 20.08
C VAL A 269 1.35 7.42 19.37
N LEU A 270 0.70 8.30 20.14
CA LEU A 270 -0.01 9.47 19.63
C LEU A 270 0.96 10.63 19.62
N VAL A 271 1.33 11.14 18.44
CA VAL A 271 2.21 12.29 18.30
C VAL A 271 1.35 13.55 18.19
N GLU A 272 1.46 14.41 19.20
CA GLU A 272 0.69 15.66 19.30
C GLU A 272 1.38 16.78 18.51
N SER A 273 2.71 16.82 18.54
CA SER A 273 3.54 17.69 17.70
C SER A 273 4.79 16.97 17.22
N ALA A 274 5.22 17.33 16.02
CA ALA A 274 6.49 16.91 15.43
C ALA A 274 7.19 18.12 14.82
N GLU A 275 8.51 18.17 14.95
CA GLU A 275 9.38 19.21 14.40
C GLU A 275 10.64 18.54 13.86
N ILE A 276 11.00 18.82 12.60
CA ILE A 276 12.30 18.41 12.06
C ILE A 276 13.35 19.38 12.61
N ILE A 277 14.41 18.83 13.20
CA ILE A 277 15.52 19.61 13.74
C ILE A 277 16.82 19.23 13.02
N PRO A 278 17.82 20.13 12.94
CA PRO A 278 19.12 19.79 12.36
C PRO A 278 19.80 18.66 13.16
N GLY A 279 20.19 17.58 12.48
CA GLY A 279 20.79 16.42 13.14
C GLY A 279 22.05 16.77 13.94
N LYS A 280 22.89 17.65 13.38
CA LYS A 280 24.09 18.16 14.05
C LYS A 280 23.76 18.91 15.34
N GLU A 281 22.75 19.78 15.33
CA GLU A 281 22.32 20.51 16.53
C GLU A 281 21.84 19.55 17.62
N MET A 282 21.14 18.46 17.26
CA MET A 282 20.72 17.46 18.23
C MET A 282 21.91 16.70 18.84
N LEU A 283 22.95 16.43 18.05
CA LEU A 283 24.16 15.71 18.50
C LEU A 283 25.07 16.59 19.36
N GLU A 284 25.13 17.88 19.08
CA GLU A 284 26.00 18.84 19.76
C GLU A 284 25.32 19.54 20.95
N ALA A 285 24.03 19.29 21.17
CA ALA A 285 23.31 19.79 22.33
C ALA A 285 23.92 19.25 23.64
N PRO A 286 24.06 20.09 24.68
CA PRO A 286 24.64 19.71 25.97
C PRO A 286 23.80 18.69 26.76
#